data_AF-A0A5B1QM69-F1
#
_entry.id   AF-A0A5B1QM69-F1
#
_cell.length_a   1.000
_cell.length_b   1.000
_cell.length_c   1.000
_cell.angle_alpha   90.00
_cell.angle_beta   90.00
_cell.angle_gamma   90.00
#
_symmetry.space_group_name_H-M   'P 1'
#
loop_
_entity.id
_entity.type
_entity.pdbx_description
1 polymer ?
#
loop_
_entity_poly.entity_id
_entity_poly.type
_entity_poly.pdbx_seq_one_letter_code
_entity_poly.pdbx_strand_id
1 'polypeptide(L)'
;MPSKFPLTLSQAGSLSSSMSSSRKAKPEPRKVRATGSQSDARRARLTAIADATIQALESGSYTHNGATHTIEAAVRASRLGTQYYAPDSMLSAWNSDAAKARLVSAGSGTRIADISVLEISSLDGARLLWNDNNTGIGVGANIEEKKIGVLNFASATKPGGGFLTGAQAQEESLARASALYPTLTTRSAGQFYEIHKAKKGPKSGYYTHAMVYSPRVVVFRDDAGGWVEPYYVDMLTSPAVNAGDVRRKLPEDSDLDAEEERIVRVMRERMARILFLFEQRGARRLVLGSFGTGVFRNSVEAVARIWAELLCKDGARFAGSFERVVFAVLGRETYETFVQVLNE
;
A
#
# COMPACT_ATOMS: atom_id res chain seq x y z
N MET A 1 -51.62 -30.11 -39.20
CA MET A 1 -52.71 -31.11 -39.26
C MET A 1 -52.10 -32.48 -39.02
N PRO A 2 -52.78 -33.45 -38.39
CA PRO A 2 -53.93 -33.43 -37.45
C PRO A 2 -53.46 -34.03 -36.07
N SER A 3 -54.20 -34.20 -34.98
CA SER A 3 -55.51 -33.79 -34.48
C SER A 3 -55.61 -34.25 -33.02
N LYS A 4 -56.19 -33.39 -32.17
CA LYS A 4 -57.23 -33.67 -31.15
C LYS A 4 -56.94 -34.69 -30.01
N PHE A 5 -56.75 -34.16 -28.78
CA PHE A 5 -57.72 -34.12 -27.64
C PHE A 5 -58.62 -35.36 -27.35
N PRO A 6 -59.21 -35.55 -26.14
CA PRO A 6 -59.07 -34.85 -24.84
C PRO A 6 -59.40 -35.69 -23.54
N LEU A 7 -59.58 -34.98 -22.39
CA LEU A 7 -60.44 -35.27 -21.19
C LEU A 7 -60.00 -36.47 -20.29
N THR A 8 -60.16 -36.53 -18.96
CA THR A 8 -60.85 -35.73 -17.92
C THR A 8 -60.43 -36.21 -16.52
N LEU A 9 -60.71 -35.35 -15.53
CA LEU A 9 -60.64 -35.55 -14.08
C LEU A 9 -61.24 -36.87 -13.55
N SER A 10 -60.69 -37.35 -12.43
CA SER A 10 -61.53 -37.78 -11.30
C SER A 10 -60.77 -37.73 -9.98
N GLN A 11 -61.39 -37.09 -8.98
CA GLN A 11 -60.99 -37.03 -7.59
C GLN A 11 -61.38 -38.31 -6.84
N ALA A 12 -60.64 -38.56 -5.75
CA ALA A 12 -61.16 -38.80 -4.40
C ALA A 12 -60.71 -40.11 -3.74
N GLY A 13 -60.12 -39.94 -2.55
CA GLY A 13 -60.38 -40.77 -1.38
C GLY A 13 -59.57 -42.05 -1.23
N SER A 14 -58.66 -42.08 -0.26
CA SER A 14 -59.00 -42.62 1.06
C SER A 14 -57.77 -42.69 1.97
N LEU A 15 -58.02 -42.39 3.24
CA LEU A 15 -57.10 -42.57 4.36
C LEU A 15 -57.08 -44.05 4.75
N SER A 16 -55.91 -44.63 5.01
CA SER A 16 -55.58 -45.13 6.35
C SER A 16 -54.25 -45.91 6.38
N SER A 17 -53.70 -45.92 7.59
CA SER A 17 -52.42 -46.39 8.09
C SER A 17 -51.93 -47.77 7.67
N SER A 18 -50.61 -47.92 7.51
CA SER A 18 -49.86 -48.93 8.28
C SER A 18 -48.37 -48.56 8.37
N MET A 19 -47.80 -48.81 9.56
CA MET A 19 -46.40 -48.62 9.90
C MET A 19 -45.50 -49.55 9.07
N SER A 20 -44.37 -49.04 8.54
CA SER A 20 -43.17 -49.86 8.43
C SER A 20 -41.88 -49.05 8.56
N SER A 21 -40.96 -49.68 9.30
CA SER A 21 -39.62 -49.27 9.69
C SER A 21 -38.74 -48.80 8.53
N SER A 22 -38.09 -47.65 8.69
CA SER A 22 -36.88 -47.32 7.92
C SER A 22 -35.83 -46.66 8.83
N ARG A 23 -34.63 -47.23 8.77
CA ARG A 23 -33.46 -46.93 9.60
C ARG A 23 -33.00 -45.48 9.38
N LYS A 24 -32.84 -44.71 10.46
CA LYS A 24 -32.18 -43.40 10.43
C LYS A 24 -30.71 -43.57 10.03
N ALA A 25 -30.34 -43.06 8.87
CA ALA A 25 -28.94 -42.83 8.51
C ALA A 25 -28.32 -41.80 9.47
N LYS A 26 -27.11 -42.10 9.98
CA LYS A 26 -26.32 -41.16 10.78
C LYS A 26 -25.93 -39.96 9.90
N PRO A 27 -26.07 -38.70 10.39
CA PRO A 27 -25.54 -37.57 9.67
C PRO A 27 -24.00 -37.60 9.73
N GLU A 28 -23.35 -37.43 8.58
CA GLU A 28 -21.90 -37.18 8.52
C GLU A 28 -21.55 -35.92 9.33
N PRO A 29 -20.38 -35.89 10.00
CA PRO A 29 -19.97 -34.73 10.75
C PRO A 29 -19.70 -33.56 9.79
N ARG A 30 -20.50 -32.50 9.94
CA ARG A 30 -20.24 -31.17 9.37
C ARG A 30 -18.78 -30.78 9.65
N LYS A 31 -17.99 -30.54 8.60
CA LYS A 31 -16.66 -29.93 8.70
C LYS A 31 -16.78 -28.63 9.51
N VAL A 32 -16.29 -28.65 10.74
CA VAL A 32 -16.19 -27.46 11.59
C VAL A 32 -15.18 -26.51 10.93
N ARG A 33 -15.65 -25.30 10.64
CA ARG A 33 -14.92 -24.25 9.94
C ARG A 33 -13.76 -23.77 10.82
N ALA A 34 -12.52 -24.09 10.44
CA ALA A 34 -11.29 -23.79 11.18
C ALA A 34 -10.84 -22.31 11.12
N THR A 35 -11.77 -21.34 11.06
CA THR A 35 -11.42 -19.96 10.64
C THR A 35 -11.26 -18.96 11.79
N GLY A 36 -11.82 -19.21 12.98
CA GLY A 36 -11.74 -18.27 14.12
C GLY A 36 -10.38 -18.26 14.83
N SER A 37 -9.95 -19.44 15.30
CA SER A 37 -8.73 -19.58 16.12
C SER A 37 -7.44 -19.16 15.41
N GLN A 38 -7.30 -19.42 14.11
CA GLN A 38 -6.10 -19.03 13.34
C GLN A 38 -6.02 -17.52 13.10
N SER A 39 -7.16 -16.86 12.86
CA SER A 39 -7.23 -15.41 12.71
C SER A 39 -6.84 -14.70 14.00
N ASP A 40 -7.34 -15.19 15.13
CA ASP A 40 -7.04 -14.64 16.45
C ASP A 40 -5.57 -14.86 16.84
N ALA A 41 -5.02 -16.06 16.57
CA ALA A 41 -3.60 -16.35 16.80
C ALA A 41 -2.68 -15.45 15.96
N ARG A 42 -3.02 -15.23 14.67
CA ARG A 42 -2.27 -14.32 13.80
C ARG A 42 -2.32 -12.88 14.34
N ARG A 43 -3.50 -12.41 14.74
CA ARG A 43 -3.69 -11.06 15.27
C ARG A 43 -2.88 -10.85 16.56
N ALA A 44 -2.93 -11.83 17.46
CA ALA A 44 -2.13 -11.82 18.69
C ALA A 44 -0.62 -11.77 18.40
N ARG A 45 -0.13 -12.58 17.45
CA ARG A 45 1.28 -12.51 17.01
C ARG A 45 1.66 -11.13 16.48
N LEU A 46 0.82 -10.54 15.63
CA LEU A 46 1.09 -9.22 15.05
C LEU A 46 1.07 -8.10 16.09
N THR A 47 0.19 -8.20 17.11
CA THR A 47 0.19 -7.29 18.27
C THR A 47 1.48 -7.45 19.07
N ALA A 48 1.92 -8.67 19.38
CA ALA A 48 3.17 -8.89 20.10
C ALA A 48 4.40 -8.32 19.35
N ILE A 49 4.43 -8.43 18.02
CA ILE A 49 5.48 -7.80 17.20
C ILE A 49 5.41 -6.27 17.31
N ALA A 50 4.20 -5.69 17.26
CA ALA A 50 4.01 -4.25 17.41
C ALA A 50 4.50 -3.76 18.78
N ASP A 51 4.14 -4.45 19.86
CA ASP A 51 4.55 -4.10 21.22
C ASP A 51 6.08 -4.15 21.37
N ALA A 52 6.72 -5.21 20.88
CA ALA A 52 8.17 -5.33 20.91
C ALA A 52 8.87 -4.25 20.05
N THR A 53 8.25 -3.82 18.95
CA THR A 53 8.73 -2.68 18.14
C THR A 53 8.65 -1.37 18.90
N ILE A 54 7.53 -1.10 19.58
CA ILE A 54 7.40 0.10 20.43
C ILE A 54 8.45 0.08 21.54
N GLN A 55 8.65 -1.06 22.20
CA GLN A 55 9.67 -1.20 23.23
C GLN A 55 11.09 -0.88 22.72
N ALA A 56 11.45 -1.33 21.53
CA ALA A 56 12.75 -0.99 20.93
C ALA A 56 12.87 0.50 20.58
N LEU A 57 11.78 1.12 20.12
CA LEU A 57 11.75 2.56 19.83
C LEU A 57 11.85 3.40 21.10
N GLU A 58 11.23 2.97 22.20
CA GLU A 58 11.26 3.65 23.51
C GLU A 58 12.61 3.49 24.21
N SER A 59 13.19 2.29 24.17
CA SER A 59 14.53 2.03 24.72
C SER A 59 15.66 2.57 23.84
N GLY A 60 15.34 2.96 22.59
CA GLY A 60 16.32 3.47 21.65
C GLY A 60 17.28 2.43 21.10
N SER A 61 17.06 1.13 21.33
CA SER A 61 17.92 0.04 20.85
C SER A 61 17.19 -1.31 20.76
N TYR A 62 17.81 -2.27 20.08
CA TYR A 62 17.40 -3.68 20.09
C TYR A 62 18.62 -4.60 19.91
N THR A 63 18.47 -5.89 20.23
CA THR A 63 19.55 -6.88 20.07
C THR A 63 19.23 -7.84 18.93
N HIS A 64 20.21 -8.06 18.06
CA HIS A 64 20.16 -9.03 16.96
C HIS A 64 21.53 -9.71 16.84
N ASN A 65 21.55 -11.05 16.71
CA ASN A 65 22.78 -11.85 16.60
C ASN A 65 23.85 -11.53 17.66
N GLY A 66 23.43 -11.21 18.90
CA GLY A 66 24.33 -10.87 20.00
C GLY A 66 24.88 -9.44 19.97
N ALA A 67 24.59 -8.66 18.93
CA ALA A 67 24.93 -7.24 18.83
C ALA A 67 23.75 -6.35 19.24
N THR A 68 24.04 -5.28 19.98
CA THR A 68 23.06 -4.23 20.29
C THR A 68 23.14 -3.13 19.24
N HIS A 69 22.02 -2.84 18.58
CA HIS A 69 21.88 -1.77 17.61
C HIS A 69 21.17 -0.58 18.26
N THR A 70 21.88 0.54 18.41
CA THR A 70 21.30 1.80 18.89
C THR A 70 20.62 2.53 17.73
N ILE A 71 19.33 2.85 17.89
CA ILE A 71 18.50 3.53 16.90
C ILE A 71 18.00 4.91 17.35
N GLU A 72 18.18 5.28 18.62
CA GLU A 72 17.65 6.51 19.21
C GLU A 72 17.98 7.78 18.39
N ALA A 73 19.25 7.96 18.02
CA ALA A 73 19.68 9.12 17.26
C ALA A 73 19.04 9.19 15.86
N ALA A 74 18.92 8.04 15.19
CA ALA A 74 18.26 7.93 13.89
C ALA A 74 16.76 8.21 13.99
N VAL A 75 16.07 7.65 14.99
CA VAL A 75 14.66 7.91 15.28
C VAL A 75 14.43 9.40 15.57
N ARG A 76 15.29 10.03 16.37
CA ARG A 76 15.20 11.47 16.65
C ARG A 76 15.39 12.31 15.38
N ALA A 77 16.39 11.97 14.56
CA ALA A 77 16.68 12.68 13.32
C ALA A 77 15.52 12.56 12.31
N SER A 78 14.95 11.37 12.12
CA SER A 78 13.82 11.17 11.20
C SER A 78 12.58 11.92 11.65
N ARG A 79 12.28 11.93 12.95
CA ARG A 79 11.17 12.72 13.54
C ARG A 79 11.36 14.22 13.31
N LEU A 80 12.55 14.76 13.58
CA LEU A 80 12.85 16.18 13.37
C LEU A 80 12.82 16.57 11.89
N GLY A 81 13.26 15.68 11.00
CA GLY A 81 13.23 15.89 9.56
C GLY A 81 11.86 15.64 8.91
N THR A 82 10.86 15.17 9.66
CA THR A 82 9.53 14.85 9.11
C THR A 82 8.82 16.12 8.65
N GLN A 83 8.31 16.10 7.42
CA GLN A 83 7.69 17.26 6.78
C GLN A 83 6.28 16.94 6.30
N TYR A 84 5.37 17.88 6.53
CA TYR A 84 4.01 17.85 6.01
C TYR A 84 3.90 18.70 4.74
N TYR A 85 3.17 18.18 3.76
CA TYR A 85 2.83 18.88 2.53
C TYR A 85 1.32 19.02 2.45
N ALA A 86 0.85 20.26 2.42
CA ALA A 86 -0.56 20.57 2.27
C ALA A 86 -1.09 20.17 0.88
N PRO A 87 -2.43 20.01 0.71
CA PRO A 87 -3.03 19.62 -0.57
C PRO A 87 -2.73 20.57 -1.73
N ASP A 88 -2.48 21.85 -1.44
CA ASP A 88 -2.19 22.94 -2.37
C ASP A 88 -0.70 23.33 -2.38
N SER A 89 0.16 22.51 -1.78
CA SER A 89 1.62 22.70 -1.81
C SER A 89 2.19 22.74 -3.23
N MET A 90 3.48 23.05 -3.33
CA MET A 90 4.23 23.07 -4.59
C MET A 90 4.13 21.77 -5.40
N LEU A 91 3.68 20.67 -4.79
CA LEU A 91 3.52 19.39 -5.47
C LEU A 91 2.49 19.45 -6.60
N SER A 92 1.51 20.36 -6.53
CA SER A 92 0.55 20.62 -7.61
C SER A 92 1.21 21.05 -8.93
N ALA A 93 2.43 21.58 -8.88
CA ALA A 93 3.17 22.06 -10.05
C ALA A 93 4.02 20.96 -10.72
N TRP A 94 3.76 19.68 -10.45
CA TRP A 94 4.56 18.54 -10.95
C TRP A 94 4.73 18.52 -12.48
N ASN A 95 3.74 19.03 -13.23
CA ASN A 95 3.78 19.10 -14.70
C ASN A 95 4.19 20.47 -15.27
N SER A 96 4.60 21.42 -14.43
CA SER A 96 5.04 22.75 -14.89
C SER A 96 6.35 22.68 -15.68
N ASP A 97 6.56 23.62 -16.60
CA ASP A 97 7.80 23.69 -17.39
C ASP A 97 9.03 23.92 -16.51
N ALA A 98 8.88 24.68 -15.41
CA ALA A 98 9.94 24.84 -14.42
C ALA A 98 10.32 23.51 -13.74
N ALA A 99 9.35 22.65 -13.44
CA ALA A 99 9.62 21.33 -12.87
C ALA A 99 10.35 20.43 -13.88
N LYS A 100 9.96 20.48 -15.16
CA LYS A 100 10.62 19.73 -16.25
C LYS A 100 12.04 20.22 -16.52
N ALA A 101 12.26 21.53 -16.51
CA ALA A 101 13.58 22.13 -16.77
C ALA A 101 14.62 21.77 -15.71
N ARG A 102 14.22 21.66 -14.44
CA ARG A 102 15.12 21.23 -13.35
C ARG A 102 15.71 19.84 -13.59
N LEU A 103 14.92 18.91 -14.13
CA LEU A 103 15.39 17.55 -14.44
C LEU A 103 16.53 17.57 -15.47
N VAL A 104 16.39 18.37 -16.52
CA VAL A 104 17.40 18.53 -17.58
C VAL A 104 18.71 19.09 -17.02
N SER A 105 18.62 20.06 -16.09
CA SER A 105 19.80 20.69 -15.48
C SER A 105 20.53 19.81 -14.46
N ALA A 106 19.84 18.84 -13.84
CA ALA A 106 20.40 17.98 -12.78
C ALA A 106 21.31 16.86 -13.31
N GLY A 107 21.68 16.88 -14.59
CA GLY A 107 22.56 15.86 -15.18
C GLY A 107 21.95 14.46 -15.17
N SER A 108 20.62 14.33 -15.04
CA SER A 108 19.91 13.07 -15.26
C SER A 108 19.94 12.74 -16.75
N GLY A 109 21.11 12.28 -17.21
CA GLY A 109 21.29 11.83 -18.58
C GLY A 109 20.45 10.58 -18.80
N THR A 110 19.44 10.69 -19.68
CA THR A 110 18.91 9.69 -20.64
C THR A 110 18.81 8.21 -20.26
N ARG A 111 19.02 7.83 -19.00
CA ARG A 111 18.90 6.45 -18.54
C ARG A 111 17.45 6.23 -18.17
N ILE A 112 16.79 5.45 -19.01
CA ILE A 112 15.48 4.86 -18.73
C ILE A 112 15.59 4.16 -17.37
N ALA A 113 14.64 4.44 -16.48
CA ALA A 113 14.58 3.79 -15.18
C ALA A 113 14.61 2.27 -15.35
N ASP A 114 15.44 1.57 -14.58
CA ASP A 114 15.37 0.11 -14.50
C ASP A 114 14.13 -0.25 -13.67
N ILE A 115 13.07 -0.70 -14.35
CA ILE A 115 11.77 -1.01 -13.73
C ILE A 115 11.64 -2.52 -13.55
N SER A 116 11.23 -2.95 -12.37
CA SER A 116 10.89 -4.34 -12.09
C SER A 116 9.59 -4.46 -11.33
N VAL A 117 8.76 -5.42 -11.72
CA VAL A 117 7.60 -5.85 -10.95
C VAL A 117 7.98 -7.16 -10.27
N LEU A 118 7.90 -7.21 -8.94
CA LEU A 118 8.29 -8.37 -8.14
C LEU A 118 7.16 -8.75 -7.19
N GLU A 119 6.91 -10.05 -7.05
CA GLU A 119 5.92 -10.61 -6.12
C GLU A 119 6.49 -10.68 -4.69
N ILE A 120 6.81 -9.50 -4.13
CA ILE A 120 7.44 -9.34 -2.81
C ILE A 120 6.76 -8.22 -2.02
N SER A 121 7.04 -8.14 -0.72
CA SER A 121 6.56 -7.05 0.13
C SER A 121 7.32 -5.75 -0.13
N SER A 122 6.77 -4.62 0.32
CA SER A 122 7.51 -3.35 0.29
C SER A 122 8.76 -3.37 1.20
N LEU A 123 8.79 -4.19 2.24
CA LEU A 123 9.97 -4.36 3.11
C LEU A 123 11.09 -5.10 2.38
N ASP A 124 10.75 -6.20 1.70
CA ASP A 124 11.69 -6.96 0.89
C ASP A 124 12.18 -6.15 -0.31
N GLY A 125 11.30 -5.40 -0.98
CA GLY A 125 11.70 -4.47 -2.04
C GLY A 125 12.68 -3.40 -1.55
N ALA A 126 12.45 -2.87 -0.34
CA ALA A 126 13.35 -1.90 0.27
C ALA A 126 14.71 -2.51 0.64
N ARG A 127 14.70 -3.74 1.18
CA ARG A 127 15.92 -4.50 1.50
C ARG A 127 16.72 -4.85 0.25
N LEU A 128 16.05 -5.25 -0.83
CA LEU A 128 16.67 -5.52 -2.12
C LEU A 128 17.42 -4.28 -2.62
N LEU A 129 16.76 -3.12 -2.67
CA LEU A 129 17.41 -1.88 -3.09
C LEU A 129 18.55 -1.44 -2.17
N TRP A 130 18.43 -1.69 -0.87
CA TRP A 130 19.49 -1.42 0.11
C TRP A 130 20.72 -2.29 -0.14
N ASN A 131 20.52 -3.57 -0.38
CA ASN A 131 21.63 -4.48 -0.70
C ASN A 131 22.27 -4.13 -2.04
N ASP A 132 21.47 -3.76 -3.05
CA ASP A 132 21.96 -3.28 -4.36
C ASP A 132 22.74 -1.96 -4.28
N ASN A 133 22.57 -1.16 -3.22
CA ASN A 133 23.43 0.00 -2.97
C ASN A 133 24.83 -0.45 -2.50
N ASN A 134 24.90 -1.56 -1.77
CA ASN A 134 26.10 -2.01 -1.07
C ASN A 134 26.96 -3.01 -1.87
N THR A 135 26.42 -3.61 -2.93
CA THR A 135 27.14 -4.55 -3.81
C THR A 135 28.06 -3.85 -4.83
N GLY A 136 27.92 -2.54 -5.03
CA GLY A 136 28.73 -1.73 -5.97
C GLY A 136 30.00 -1.11 -5.39
N ILE A 137 30.43 -1.49 -4.18
CA ILE A 137 31.56 -0.86 -3.49
C ILE A 137 32.89 -1.41 -4.01
N GLY A 138 33.42 -0.77 -5.05
CA GLY A 138 34.87 -0.65 -5.22
C GLY A 138 35.40 0.29 -4.14
N VAL A 139 36.41 -0.16 -3.39
CA VAL A 139 37.11 0.62 -2.37
C VAL A 139 37.62 1.93 -2.99
N GLY A 140 37.10 3.09 -2.58
CA GLY A 140 37.79 4.38 -2.79
C GLY A 140 37.06 5.51 -3.54
N ALA A 141 35.80 5.42 -3.92
CA ALA A 141 35.06 6.57 -4.45
C ALA A 141 34.11 7.16 -3.39
N ASN A 142 33.96 8.49 -3.34
CA ASN A 142 32.93 9.18 -2.54
C ASN A 142 31.55 8.63 -2.89
N ILE A 143 31.07 7.64 -2.12
CA ILE A 143 29.76 7.02 -2.35
C ILE A 143 28.71 7.95 -1.77
N GLU A 144 28.14 8.80 -2.61
CA GLU A 144 26.91 9.50 -2.26
C GLU A 144 25.83 8.43 -1.98
N GLU A 145 25.38 8.37 -0.72
CA GLU A 145 24.39 7.39 -0.27
C GLU A 145 23.13 7.51 -1.15
N LYS A 146 22.87 6.49 -1.98
CA LYS A 146 21.72 6.49 -2.89
C LYS A 146 20.43 6.34 -2.10
N LYS A 147 19.69 7.44 -1.96
CA LYS A 147 18.41 7.47 -1.24
C LYS A 147 17.38 6.53 -1.87
N ILE A 148 16.81 5.66 -1.03
CA ILE A 148 15.71 4.76 -1.36
C ILE A 148 14.41 5.39 -0.85
N GLY A 149 13.45 5.61 -1.74
CA GLY A 149 12.12 6.07 -1.41
C GLY A 149 11.12 4.92 -1.35
N VAL A 150 10.34 4.80 -0.27
CA VAL A 150 9.29 3.78 -0.12
C VAL A 150 7.94 4.47 0.02
N LEU A 151 6.97 4.11 -0.82
CA LEU A 151 5.60 4.61 -0.69
C LEU A 151 4.85 3.83 0.40
N ASN A 152 4.42 4.52 1.46
CA ASN A 152 3.50 3.99 2.46
C ASN A 152 2.04 4.17 2.00
N PHE A 153 1.29 3.06 1.89
CA PHE A 153 -0.11 3.02 1.47
C PHE A 153 -1.02 3.40 2.64
N ALA A 154 -1.03 4.69 2.95
CA ALA A 154 -1.42 5.18 4.25
C ALA A 154 -2.93 5.15 4.51
N SER A 155 -3.29 4.87 5.76
CA SER A 155 -4.53 5.32 6.36
C SER A 155 -4.55 6.84 6.43
N ALA A 156 -5.60 7.44 5.90
CA ALA A 156 -5.79 8.89 5.99
C ALA A 156 -6.08 9.35 7.44
N THR A 157 -6.43 8.44 8.36
CA THR A 157 -7.01 8.82 9.66
C THR A 157 -6.30 8.25 10.88
N LYS A 158 -5.43 7.25 10.72
CA LYS A 158 -4.75 6.57 11.83
C LYS A 158 -3.27 6.41 11.50
N PRO A 159 -2.34 7.03 12.25
CA PRO A 159 -0.91 6.82 12.06
C PRO A 159 -0.52 5.35 12.19
N GLY A 160 0.09 4.78 11.15
CA GLY A 160 0.44 3.35 11.12
C GLY A 160 -0.76 2.41 11.04
N GLY A 161 -1.94 2.92 10.64
CA GLY A 161 -3.15 2.12 10.49
C GLY A 161 -3.61 1.46 11.79
N GLY A 162 -3.87 0.15 11.73
CA GLY A 162 -4.29 -0.65 12.87
C GLY A 162 -3.18 -1.50 13.51
N PHE A 163 -1.89 -1.15 13.33
CA PHE A 163 -0.78 -2.07 13.61
C PHE A 163 -0.72 -2.56 15.07
N LEU A 164 -1.03 -1.68 16.05
CA LEU A 164 -1.10 -2.01 17.48
C LEU A 164 -2.19 -3.06 17.77
N THR A 165 -3.26 -3.06 16.98
CA THR A 165 -4.38 -3.99 17.14
C THR A 165 -4.22 -5.25 16.28
N GLY A 166 -3.03 -5.51 15.75
CA GLY A 166 -2.72 -6.70 14.96
C GLY A 166 -3.35 -6.72 13.56
N ALA A 167 -3.74 -5.55 13.02
CA ALA A 167 -4.22 -5.47 11.65
C ALA A 167 -3.08 -5.75 10.65
N GLN A 168 -3.43 -6.28 9.48
CA GLN A 168 -2.47 -6.57 8.41
C GLN A 168 -2.86 -5.83 7.14
N ALA A 169 -2.09 -4.80 6.82
CA ALA A 169 -1.88 -4.32 5.46
C ALA A 169 -0.41 -3.84 5.32
N GLN A 170 -0.12 -3.16 4.21
CA GLN A 170 1.23 -2.69 3.91
C GLN A 170 1.71 -1.63 4.94
N GLU A 171 0.88 -0.63 5.26
CA GLU A 171 1.21 0.38 6.26
C GLU A 171 1.51 -0.24 7.63
N GLU A 172 0.68 -1.17 8.11
CA GLU A 172 0.90 -1.82 9.40
C GLU A 172 2.20 -2.64 9.43
N SER A 173 2.58 -3.22 8.29
CA SER A 173 3.83 -3.98 8.17
C SER A 173 5.04 -3.04 8.23
N LEU A 174 5.00 -1.91 7.52
CA LEU A 174 6.02 -0.86 7.63
C LEU A 174 6.12 -0.30 9.06
N ALA A 175 4.98 -0.03 9.69
CA ALA A 175 4.93 0.50 11.07
C ALA A 175 5.50 -0.49 12.10
N ARG A 176 5.25 -1.80 11.94
CA ARG A 176 5.82 -2.83 12.81
C ARG A 176 7.31 -3.05 12.58
N ALA A 177 7.82 -2.83 11.37
CA ALA A 177 9.19 -3.17 11.03
C ALA A 177 10.20 -2.02 11.12
N SER A 178 9.75 -0.80 11.44
CA SER A 178 10.57 0.40 11.30
C SER A 178 10.21 1.51 12.30
N ALA A 179 10.99 2.59 12.27
CA ALA A 179 10.72 3.82 12.97
C ALA A 179 9.69 4.74 12.27
N LEU A 180 8.86 4.22 11.34
CA LEU A 180 7.86 5.03 10.65
C LEU A 180 6.84 5.63 11.64
N TYR A 181 6.32 4.83 12.58
CA TYR A 181 5.25 5.29 13.48
C TYR A 181 5.59 6.57 14.27
N PRO A 182 6.77 6.69 14.92
CA PRO A 182 7.20 7.94 15.56
C PRO A 182 7.23 9.17 14.65
N THR A 183 7.49 9.00 13.35
CA THR A 183 7.46 10.14 12.38
C THR A 183 6.04 10.60 12.11
N LEU A 184 5.10 9.65 12.03
CA LEU A 184 3.68 9.90 11.77
C LEU A 184 2.95 10.53 12.96
N THR A 185 3.51 10.46 14.17
CA THR A 185 2.95 11.06 15.39
C THR A 185 3.56 12.42 15.74
N THR A 186 4.43 12.96 14.88
CA THR A 186 4.94 14.33 15.03
C THR A 186 3.83 15.37 14.85
N ARG A 187 4.00 16.57 15.42
CA ARG A 187 3.06 17.69 15.20
C ARG A 187 2.90 18.03 13.73
N SER A 188 4.01 18.02 12.97
CA SER A 188 3.99 18.25 11.52
C SER A 188 3.07 17.24 10.83
N ALA A 189 3.27 15.94 11.08
CA ALA A 189 2.45 14.87 10.52
C ALA A 189 1.00 14.89 11.04
N GLY A 190 0.75 15.40 12.25
CA GLY A 190 -0.60 15.54 12.82
C GLY A 190 -1.59 16.26 11.90
N GLN A 191 -1.13 17.31 11.21
CA GLN A 191 -1.91 18.08 10.24
C GLN A 191 -2.52 17.21 9.12
N PHE A 192 -1.78 16.19 8.67
CA PHE A 192 -2.26 15.23 7.68
C PHE A 192 -3.48 14.45 8.20
N TYR A 193 -3.48 14.01 9.45
CA TYR A 193 -4.61 13.24 9.98
C TYR A 193 -5.80 14.14 10.32
N GLU A 194 -5.54 15.36 10.80
CA GLU A 194 -6.55 16.35 11.15
C GLU A 194 -7.40 16.74 9.93
N ILE A 195 -6.76 17.13 8.82
CA ILE A 195 -7.48 17.55 7.60
C ILE A 195 -8.36 16.43 7.05
N HIS A 196 -7.92 15.17 7.13
CA HIS A 196 -8.69 14.03 6.66
C HIS A 196 -9.83 13.65 7.61
N LYS A 197 -9.63 13.72 8.94
CA LYS A 197 -10.69 13.45 9.93
C LYS A 197 -11.81 14.49 9.89
N ALA A 198 -11.46 15.74 9.56
CA ALA A 198 -12.40 16.85 9.42
C ALA A 198 -13.33 16.69 8.20
N LYS A 199 -12.92 15.95 7.15
CA LYS A 199 -13.76 15.72 5.97
C LYS A 199 -14.97 14.85 6.28
N LYS A 200 -16.14 15.29 5.84
CA LYS A 200 -17.43 14.59 5.94
C LYS A 200 -18.14 14.56 4.59
N GLY A 201 -19.24 13.82 4.50
CA GLY A 201 -20.10 13.76 3.32
C GLY A 201 -19.63 12.78 2.23
N PRO A 202 -20.32 12.75 1.07
CA PRO A 202 -20.13 11.75 0.03
C PRO A 202 -18.71 11.71 -0.54
N LYS A 203 -18.03 12.86 -0.59
CA LYS A 203 -16.67 13.00 -1.12
C LYS A 203 -15.56 12.76 -0.08
N SER A 204 -15.90 12.31 1.13
CA SER A 204 -14.90 12.06 2.19
C SER A 204 -13.90 10.96 1.84
N GLY A 205 -14.32 9.94 1.08
CA GLY A 205 -13.45 8.86 0.61
C GLY A 205 -12.36 9.29 -0.39
N TYR A 206 -12.48 10.48 -0.99
CA TYR A 206 -11.42 11.03 -1.84
C TYR A 206 -10.20 11.49 -1.06
N TYR A 207 -10.34 11.78 0.24
CA TYR A 207 -9.29 12.39 1.06
C TYR A 207 -8.75 13.68 0.42
N THR A 208 -7.45 13.95 0.56
CA THR A 208 -6.77 15.10 -0.06
C THR A 208 -5.46 14.66 -0.71
N HIS A 209 -4.74 15.58 -1.34
CA HIS A 209 -3.37 15.35 -1.83
C HIS A 209 -2.30 15.65 -0.78
N ALA A 210 -2.68 15.85 0.49
CA ALA A 210 -1.71 16.04 1.55
C ALA A 210 -0.81 14.81 1.71
N MET A 211 0.43 15.03 2.12
CA MET A 211 1.44 13.97 2.29
C MET A 211 2.33 14.23 3.49
N VAL A 212 2.95 13.18 4.01
CA VAL A 212 4.00 13.27 5.02
C VAL A 212 5.27 12.60 4.48
N TYR A 213 6.37 13.34 4.46
CA TYR A 213 7.69 12.82 4.12
C TYR A 213 8.47 12.55 5.39
N SER A 214 8.94 11.32 5.55
CA SER A 214 9.71 10.85 6.70
C SER A 214 11.12 10.46 6.23
N PRO A 215 12.13 11.32 6.43
CA PRO A 215 13.50 11.03 5.98
C PRO A 215 14.19 10.01 6.88
N ARG A 216 15.07 9.19 6.29
CA ARG A 216 16.00 8.26 6.96
C ARG A 216 15.34 7.43 8.07
N VAL A 217 14.15 6.91 7.79
CA VAL A 217 13.47 5.96 8.67
C VAL A 217 14.32 4.69 8.75
N VAL A 218 14.70 4.32 9.97
CA VAL A 218 15.41 3.06 10.23
C VAL A 218 14.43 1.90 10.19
N VAL A 219 14.74 0.87 9.39
CA VAL A 219 14.03 -0.40 9.29
C VAL A 219 14.88 -1.46 9.99
N PHE A 220 14.26 -2.23 10.87
CA PHE A 220 14.94 -3.17 11.78
C PHE A 220 14.20 -4.49 11.98
N ARG A 221 13.14 -4.77 11.19
CA ARG A 221 12.56 -6.11 11.08
C ARG A 221 12.32 -6.54 9.64
N ASP A 222 12.13 -7.84 9.47
CA ASP A 222 11.61 -8.47 8.25
C ASP A 222 10.08 -8.68 8.30
N ASP A 223 9.50 -9.26 7.24
CA ASP A 223 8.07 -9.57 7.14
C ASP A 223 7.59 -10.63 8.16
N ALA A 224 8.48 -11.49 8.65
CA ALA A 224 8.16 -12.47 9.67
C ALA A 224 8.12 -11.84 11.09
N GLY A 225 8.59 -10.60 11.22
CA GLY A 225 8.74 -9.86 12.47
C GLY A 225 10.06 -10.15 13.18
N GLY A 226 10.99 -10.85 12.54
CA GLY A 226 12.34 -11.07 13.06
C GLY A 226 13.15 -9.78 13.07
N TRP A 227 14.02 -9.61 14.07
CA TRP A 227 15.01 -8.52 14.07
C TRP A 227 16.03 -8.75 12.96
N VAL A 228 16.54 -7.66 12.38
CA VAL A 228 17.54 -7.69 11.31
C VAL A 228 18.58 -6.59 11.52
N GLU A 229 19.69 -6.65 10.80
CA GLU A 229 20.62 -5.51 10.67
C GLU A 229 19.87 -4.26 10.17
N PRO A 230 20.05 -3.10 10.83
CA PRO A 230 19.28 -1.90 10.52
C PRO A 230 19.71 -1.31 9.18
N TYR A 231 18.74 -0.78 8.44
CA TYR A 231 18.98 -0.03 7.21
C TYR A 231 18.04 1.18 7.11
N TYR A 232 18.36 2.11 6.21
CA TYR A 232 17.66 3.39 6.13
C TYR A 232 16.95 3.58 4.81
N VAL A 233 15.71 4.08 4.90
CA VAL A 233 14.92 4.49 3.74
C VAL A 233 14.20 5.79 4.03
N ASP A 234 13.90 6.55 2.99
CA ASP A 234 12.95 7.66 3.06
C ASP A 234 11.55 7.09 2.79
N MET A 235 10.57 7.44 3.62
CA MET A 235 9.19 6.98 3.45
C MET A 235 8.27 8.14 3.12
N LEU A 236 7.44 7.98 2.09
CA LEU A 236 6.40 8.94 1.74
C LEU A 236 5.03 8.36 2.06
N THR A 237 4.30 9.01 2.95
CA THR A 237 2.96 8.63 3.39
C THR A 237 1.92 9.42 2.62
N SER A 238 1.08 8.71 1.87
CA SER A 238 -0.03 9.28 1.11
C SER A 238 -1.22 8.32 1.11
N PRO A 239 -2.48 8.78 1.26
CA PRO A 239 -3.63 7.91 1.26
C PRO A 239 -4.16 7.79 -0.17
N ALA A 240 -4.42 6.57 -0.65
CA ALA A 240 -5.16 6.40 -1.91
C ALA A 240 -6.62 6.81 -1.72
N VAL A 241 -7.35 7.05 -2.81
CA VAL A 241 -8.81 7.25 -2.74
C VAL A 241 -9.43 5.97 -2.19
N ASN A 242 -10.29 6.07 -1.18
CA ASN A 242 -11.09 4.94 -0.73
C ASN A 242 -12.28 4.76 -1.68
N ALA A 243 -12.03 4.17 -2.85
CA ALA A 243 -13.01 3.97 -3.90
C ALA A 243 -14.22 3.17 -3.42
N GLY A 244 -14.02 2.17 -2.54
CA GLY A 244 -15.11 1.43 -1.91
C GLY A 244 -16.01 2.30 -1.02
N ASP A 245 -15.44 3.30 -0.32
CA ASP A 245 -16.21 4.27 0.45
C ASP A 245 -16.92 5.30 -0.42
N VAL A 246 -16.28 5.76 -1.49
CA VAL A 246 -16.88 6.65 -2.49
C VAL A 246 -18.11 5.98 -3.11
N ARG A 247 -17.94 4.79 -3.71
CA ARG A 247 -19.03 4.04 -4.36
C ARG A 247 -20.22 3.80 -3.44
N ARG A 248 -19.97 3.39 -2.19
CA ARG A 248 -21.03 3.12 -1.21
C ARG A 248 -21.85 4.36 -0.83
N LYS A 249 -21.28 5.56 -0.99
CA LYS A 249 -21.92 6.84 -0.64
C LYS A 249 -22.54 7.54 -1.85
N LEU A 250 -22.45 6.96 -3.04
CA LEU A 250 -23.08 7.52 -4.24
C LEU A 250 -24.61 7.39 -4.14
N PRO A 251 -25.36 8.44 -4.49
CA PRO A 251 -26.79 8.32 -4.78
C PRO A 251 -27.08 7.26 -5.86
N GLU A 252 -28.24 6.61 -5.81
CA GLU A 252 -28.61 5.54 -6.75
C GLU A 252 -28.61 5.99 -8.21
N ASP A 253 -29.03 7.23 -8.49
CA ASP A 253 -29.09 7.80 -9.85
C ASP A 253 -27.76 8.41 -10.33
N SER A 254 -26.65 8.13 -9.64
CA SER A 254 -25.34 8.67 -10.04
C SER A 254 -24.80 7.97 -11.27
N ASP A 255 -24.15 8.74 -12.15
CA ASP A 255 -23.34 8.20 -13.24
C ASP A 255 -22.08 7.53 -12.66
N LEU A 256 -22.09 6.20 -12.62
CA LEU A 256 -21.01 5.39 -12.06
C LEU A 256 -19.73 5.50 -12.89
N ASP A 257 -19.84 5.58 -14.21
CA ASP A 257 -18.68 5.66 -15.10
C ASP A 257 -17.97 7.01 -14.93
N ALA A 258 -18.74 8.11 -14.87
CA ALA A 258 -18.19 9.42 -14.59
C ALA A 258 -17.51 9.49 -13.19
N GLU A 259 -18.03 8.76 -12.20
CA GLU A 259 -17.40 8.70 -10.89
C GLU A 259 -16.11 7.86 -10.91
N GLU A 260 -16.07 6.73 -11.63
CA GLU A 260 -14.83 5.96 -11.81
C GLU A 260 -13.75 6.78 -12.52
N GLU A 261 -14.11 7.52 -13.57
CA GLU A 261 -13.20 8.46 -14.23
C GLU A 261 -12.66 9.52 -13.26
N ARG A 262 -13.51 10.01 -12.35
CA ARG A 262 -13.12 10.96 -11.31
C ARG A 262 -12.16 10.35 -10.31
N ILE A 263 -12.38 9.11 -9.87
CA ILE A 263 -11.47 8.37 -8.99
C ILE A 263 -10.11 8.23 -9.66
N VAL A 264 -10.07 7.76 -10.91
CA VAL A 264 -8.84 7.60 -11.71
C VAL A 264 -8.10 8.93 -11.85
N ARG A 265 -8.81 10.03 -12.16
CA ARG A 265 -8.22 11.36 -12.28
C ARG A 265 -7.57 11.84 -10.99
N VAL A 266 -8.23 11.67 -9.85
CA VAL A 266 -7.68 12.07 -8.53
C VAL A 266 -6.51 11.18 -8.14
N MET A 267 -6.58 9.87 -8.41
CA MET A 267 -5.48 8.94 -8.18
C MET A 267 -4.26 9.32 -9.02
N ARG A 268 -4.46 9.62 -10.32
CA ARG A 268 -3.39 10.06 -11.22
C ARG A 268 -2.67 11.30 -10.72
N GLU A 269 -3.43 12.32 -10.33
CA GLU A 269 -2.86 13.55 -9.76
C GLU A 269 -2.07 13.26 -8.47
N ARG A 270 -2.60 12.40 -7.58
CA ARG A 270 -1.92 12.04 -6.34
C ARG A 270 -0.64 11.24 -6.57
N MET A 271 -0.66 10.29 -7.50
CA MET A 271 0.48 9.45 -7.87
C MET A 271 1.58 10.28 -8.54
N ALA A 272 1.23 11.25 -9.37
CA ALA A 272 2.19 12.18 -9.95
C ALA A 272 2.87 13.04 -8.87
N ARG A 273 2.11 13.53 -7.88
CA ARG A 273 2.66 14.27 -6.73
C ARG A 273 3.58 13.43 -5.85
N ILE A 274 3.28 12.14 -5.69
CA ILE A 274 4.14 11.18 -4.97
C ILE A 274 5.51 11.11 -5.64
N LEU A 275 5.54 10.86 -6.96
CA LEU A 275 6.79 10.79 -7.72
C LEU A 275 7.53 12.13 -7.70
N PHE A 276 6.80 13.23 -7.87
CA PHE A 276 7.40 14.55 -7.84
C PHE A 276 8.06 14.87 -6.49
N LEU A 277 7.44 14.48 -5.37
CA LEU A 277 8.06 14.68 -4.07
C LEU A 277 9.32 13.81 -3.89
N PHE A 278 9.32 12.56 -4.35
CA PHE A 278 10.53 11.75 -4.35
C PHE A 278 11.65 12.36 -5.21
N GLU A 279 11.32 12.85 -6.41
CA GLU A 279 12.24 13.57 -7.31
C GLU A 279 12.84 14.79 -6.60
N GLN A 280 12.02 15.65 -5.97
CA GLN A 280 12.49 16.84 -5.25
C GLN A 280 13.35 16.51 -4.03
N ARG A 281 13.22 15.32 -3.45
CA ARG A 281 14.00 14.87 -2.29
C ARG A 281 15.27 14.12 -2.67
N GLY A 282 15.50 13.91 -3.96
CA GLY A 282 16.66 13.21 -4.52
C GLY A 282 16.61 11.70 -4.32
N ALA A 283 15.43 11.12 -4.07
CA ALA A 283 15.26 9.67 -4.06
C ALA A 283 15.28 9.18 -5.51
N ARG A 284 16.30 8.40 -5.87
CA ARG A 284 16.48 7.90 -7.24
C ARG A 284 16.16 6.41 -7.37
N ARG A 285 15.94 5.72 -6.25
CA ARG A 285 15.55 4.31 -6.20
C ARG A 285 14.24 4.20 -5.43
N LEU A 286 13.18 3.66 -6.03
CA LEU A 286 11.85 3.65 -5.44
C LEU A 286 11.31 2.24 -5.22
N VAL A 287 10.58 2.06 -4.11
CA VAL A 287 9.66 0.95 -3.89
C VAL A 287 8.23 1.48 -3.96
N LEU A 288 7.53 1.06 -5.01
CA LEU A 288 6.12 1.35 -5.26
C LEU A 288 5.33 0.03 -5.20
N GLY A 289 4.05 0.07 -5.60
CA GLY A 289 3.23 -1.14 -5.70
C GLY A 289 1.77 -0.83 -5.96
N SER A 290 0.89 -1.74 -5.54
CA SER A 290 -0.56 -1.72 -5.78
C SER A 290 -1.31 -0.72 -4.86
N PHE A 291 -0.97 0.55 -5.00
CA PHE A 291 -1.43 1.65 -4.15
C PHE A 291 -2.97 1.76 -4.14
N GLY A 292 -3.58 1.43 -3.00
CA GLY A 292 -5.04 1.57 -2.79
C GLY A 292 -5.90 0.45 -3.38
N THR A 293 -5.34 -0.63 -3.90
CA THR A 293 -6.13 -1.70 -4.55
C THR A 293 -6.78 -2.66 -3.55
N GLY A 294 -6.21 -2.80 -2.35
CA GLY A 294 -6.72 -3.66 -1.28
C GLY A 294 -7.99 -3.12 -0.61
N VAL A 295 -7.89 -2.73 0.67
CA VAL A 295 -9.05 -2.24 1.46
C VAL A 295 -9.78 -1.08 0.79
N PHE A 296 -9.06 -0.24 0.04
CA PHE A 296 -9.61 0.94 -0.64
C PHE A 296 -10.23 0.65 -2.02
N ARG A 297 -10.11 -0.59 -2.53
CA ARG A 297 -10.83 -1.09 -3.71
C ARG A 297 -10.62 -0.30 -5.01
N ASN A 298 -9.47 0.34 -5.21
CA ASN A 298 -9.13 0.87 -6.54
C ASN A 298 -8.90 -0.29 -7.52
N SER A 299 -9.22 -0.09 -8.80
CA SER A 299 -8.89 -1.07 -9.84
C SER A 299 -7.38 -1.26 -9.92
N VAL A 300 -6.93 -2.52 -9.88
CA VAL A 300 -5.51 -2.89 -10.01
C VAL A 300 -4.96 -2.39 -11.35
N GLU A 301 -5.71 -2.66 -12.42
CA GLU A 301 -5.36 -2.24 -13.77
C GLU A 301 -5.25 -0.72 -13.87
N ALA A 302 -6.21 0.03 -13.33
CA ALA A 302 -6.16 1.50 -13.37
C ALA A 302 -4.94 2.06 -12.64
N VAL A 303 -4.60 1.52 -11.45
CA VAL A 303 -3.40 1.93 -10.70
C VAL A 303 -2.12 1.58 -11.47
N ALA A 304 -2.04 0.38 -12.07
CA ALA A 304 -0.89 -0.01 -12.89
C ALA A 304 -0.75 0.89 -14.13
N ARG A 305 -1.86 1.20 -14.83
CA ARG A 305 -1.86 2.07 -16.01
C ARG A 305 -1.40 3.49 -15.68
N ILE A 306 -1.84 4.05 -14.54
CA ILE A 306 -1.36 5.36 -14.08
C ILE A 306 0.16 5.33 -13.83
N TRP A 307 0.69 4.28 -13.19
CA TRP A 307 2.14 4.16 -13.00
C TRP A 307 2.88 4.07 -14.33
N ALA A 308 2.38 3.27 -15.27
CA ALA A 308 2.95 3.15 -16.61
C ALA A 308 2.95 4.51 -17.36
N GLU A 309 1.86 5.27 -17.31
CA GLU A 309 1.77 6.61 -17.90
C GLU A 309 2.75 7.62 -17.31
N LEU A 310 3.03 7.52 -16.01
CA LEU A 310 3.90 8.46 -15.31
C LEU A 310 5.38 8.11 -15.42
N LEU A 311 5.73 6.83 -15.62
CA LEU A 311 7.11 6.33 -15.55
C LEU A 311 7.61 5.66 -16.84
N CYS A 312 6.75 4.95 -17.58
CA CYS A 312 7.20 3.98 -18.59
C CYS A 312 6.91 4.43 -20.02
N LYS A 313 5.75 5.03 -20.28
CA LYS A 313 5.32 5.41 -21.63
C LYS A 313 6.24 6.47 -22.24
N ASP A 314 6.29 6.50 -23.57
CA ASP A 314 7.02 7.55 -24.29
C ASP A 314 6.52 8.94 -23.88
N GLY A 315 7.46 9.82 -23.54
CA GLY A 315 7.15 11.16 -23.04
C GLY A 315 6.60 11.21 -21.61
N ALA A 316 6.61 10.09 -20.87
CA ALA A 316 6.20 10.07 -19.48
C ALA A 316 7.00 11.07 -18.63
N ARG A 317 6.29 11.82 -17.78
CA ARG A 317 6.87 12.94 -17.03
C ARG A 317 8.08 12.53 -16.18
N PHE A 318 8.10 11.30 -15.66
CA PHE A 318 9.14 10.84 -14.74
C PHE A 318 10.03 9.74 -15.32
N ALA A 319 10.03 9.51 -16.64
CA ALA A 319 10.82 8.46 -17.28
C ALA A 319 12.34 8.56 -17.00
N GLY A 320 12.84 9.78 -16.81
CA GLY A 320 14.24 10.06 -16.47
C GLY A 320 14.47 10.51 -15.03
N SER A 321 13.49 10.41 -14.14
CA SER A 321 13.60 10.92 -12.77
C SER A 321 14.24 9.92 -11.80
N PHE A 322 14.19 8.62 -12.12
CA PHE A 322 14.61 7.54 -11.22
C PHE A 322 15.57 6.58 -11.93
N GLU A 323 16.57 6.07 -11.21
CA GLU A 323 17.47 5.02 -11.71
C GLU A 323 16.83 3.64 -11.64
N ARG A 324 16.06 3.37 -10.58
CA ARG A 324 15.51 2.05 -10.28
C ARG A 324 14.13 2.19 -9.67
N VAL A 325 13.13 1.48 -10.18
CA VAL A 325 11.80 1.41 -9.57
C VAL A 325 11.39 -0.04 -9.43
N VAL A 326 11.13 -0.47 -8.19
CA VAL A 326 10.60 -1.78 -7.86
C VAL A 326 9.13 -1.63 -7.50
N PHE A 327 8.25 -2.21 -8.31
CA PHE A 327 6.86 -2.45 -7.94
C PHE A 327 6.79 -3.74 -7.12
N ALA A 328 6.79 -3.59 -5.79
CA ALA A 328 6.62 -4.69 -4.85
C ALA A 328 5.13 -4.97 -4.66
N VAL A 329 4.64 -6.04 -5.31
CA VAL A 329 3.20 -6.34 -5.43
C VAL A 329 2.92 -7.74 -4.90
N LEU A 330 2.36 -7.83 -3.69
CA LEU A 330 1.91 -9.10 -3.13
C LEU A 330 0.57 -9.53 -3.74
N GLY A 331 0.44 -10.84 -3.97
CA GLY A 331 -0.78 -11.46 -4.46
C GLY A 331 -0.74 -11.69 -5.96
N ARG A 332 -0.79 -12.98 -6.34
CA ARG A 332 -0.53 -13.47 -7.70
C ARG A 332 -1.28 -12.72 -8.79
N GLU A 333 -2.60 -12.59 -8.68
CA GLU A 333 -3.43 -11.92 -9.68
C GLU A 333 -3.11 -10.42 -9.81
N THR A 334 -2.82 -9.75 -8.68
CA THR A 334 -2.45 -8.32 -8.69
C THR A 334 -1.08 -8.13 -9.34
N TYR A 335 -0.14 -9.02 -8.99
CA TYR A 335 1.19 -9.06 -9.59
C TYR A 335 1.13 -9.29 -11.10
N GLU A 336 0.38 -10.29 -11.57
CA GLU A 336 0.23 -10.61 -13.00
C GLU A 336 -0.38 -9.43 -13.78
N THR A 337 -1.39 -8.76 -13.21
CA THR A 337 -1.98 -7.55 -13.82
C THR A 337 -0.95 -6.43 -13.95
N PHE A 338 -0.14 -6.21 -12.91
CA PHE A 338 0.96 -5.23 -12.97
C PHE A 338 1.99 -5.59 -14.04
N VAL A 339 2.41 -6.86 -14.11
CA VAL A 339 3.35 -7.33 -15.15
C VAL A 339 2.78 -7.10 -16.54
N GLN A 340 1.51 -7.44 -16.76
CA GLN A 340 0.88 -7.23 -18.06
C GLN A 340 0.88 -5.75 -18.45
N VAL A 341 0.34 -4.89 -17.59
CA VAL A 341 0.15 -3.46 -17.91
C VAL A 341 1.48 -2.70 -18.06
N LEU A 342 2.52 -3.05 -17.30
CA LEU A 342 3.82 -2.37 -17.40
C LEU A 342 4.66 -2.85 -18.61
N ASN A 343 4.28 -3.96 -19.24
CA ASN A 343 4.91 -4.45 -20.47
C ASN A 343 4.18 -4.02 -21.75
N GLU A 344 3.01 -3.38 -21.65
CA GLU A 344 2.24 -2.78 -22.75
C GLU A 344 2.82 -1.42 -23.19
#